data_AF-A0A0B7HHQ3-F1
#
_entry.id   AF-A0A0B7HHQ3-F1
#
_cell.length_a   1.000
_cell.length_b   1.000
_cell.length_c   1.000
_cell.angle_alpha   90.00
_cell.angle_beta   90.00
_cell.angle_gamma   90.00
#
_symmetry.space_group_name_H-M   'P 1'
#
loop_
_entity.id
_entity.type
_entity.pdbx_description
1 polymer ?
#
loop_
_entity_poly.entity_id
_entity_poly.type
_entity_poly.pdbx_seq_one_letter_code
_entity_poly.pdbx_strand_id
1 'polypeptide(L)'
;MKEFTKLQLSYLQQYSRNNEKLLFDLKQILDTQSNAISEINDCWKKLCKTEKHTAKMANLSLDNCNGISTYLFNQNTSLNEIYKKSSWYKTTNLASFFGY
;
A
#
# COMPACT_ATOMS: atom_id res chain seq x y z
N MET A 1 -1.20 7.63 23.96
CA MET A 1 -1.70 7.30 22.60
C MET A 1 -1.01 8.24 21.64
N LYS A 2 -0.18 7.76 20.71
CA LYS A 2 0.31 8.61 19.62
C LYS A 2 -0.85 8.81 18.64
N GLU A 3 -1.16 10.07 18.34
CA GLU A 3 -2.04 10.40 17.23
C GLU A 3 -1.46 9.80 15.96
N PHE A 4 -2.22 8.96 15.28
CA PHE A 4 -1.88 8.53 13.93
C PHE A 4 -1.99 9.76 13.04
N THR A 5 -0.86 10.39 12.72
CA THR A 5 -0.83 11.46 11.71
C THR A 5 -1.42 10.88 10.43
N LYS A 6 -2.55 11.47 9.98
CA LYS A 6 -3.28 11.08 8.77
C LYS A 6 -2.29 11.00 7.61
N LEU A 7 -1.89 9.79 7.24
CA LEU A 7 -0.91 9.58 6.19
C LEU A 7 -1.48 10.11 4.88
N GLN A 8 -0.86 11.14 4.30
CA GLN A 8 -1.31 11.61 3.00
C GLN A 8 -0.89 10.62 1.93
N LEU A 9 -1.87 10.08 1.20
CA LEU A 9 -1.67 9.12 0.11
C LEU A 9 -0.70 9.62 -0.97
N SER A 10 -0.46 10.93 -1.07
CA SER A 10 0.49 11.54 -2.00
C SER A 10 1.96 11.17 -1.73
N TYR A 11 2.31 10.72 -0.53
CA TYR A 11 3.67 10.30 -0.18
C TYR A 11 3.90 8.80 -0.40
N LEU A 12 2.85 8.04 -0.68
CA LEU A 12 2.96 6.62 -0.97
C LEU A 12 3.35 6.40 -2.43
N GLN A 13 4.25 5.44 -2.66
CA GLN A 13 4.52 4.92 -3.99
C GLN A 13 3.22 4.35 -4.57
N GLN A 14 2.77 4.94 -5.67
CA GLN A 14 1.61 4.46 -6.42
C GLN A 14 2.06 3.60 -7.60
N TYR A 15 1.23 2.61 -7.93
CA TYR A 15 1.39 1.74 -9.09
C TYR A 15 0.27 1.92 -10.12
N SER A 16 -0.79 2.64 -9.78
CA SER A 16 -1.85 2.96 -10.73
C SER A 16 -1.40 3.99 -11.75
N ARG A 17 -1.57 3.67 -13.04
CA ARG A 17 -1.38 4.62 -14.13
C ARG A 17 -2.36 5.79 -14.01
N ASN A 18 -2.05 6.90 -14.69
CA ASN A 18 -2.95 8.05 -14.82
C ASN A 18 -3.45 8.66 -13.50
N ASN A 19 -2.71 8.47 -12.39
CA ASN A 19 -3.05 9.04 -11.09
C ASN A 19 -4.40 8.56 -10.53
N GLU A 20 -4.85 7.35 -10.91
CA GLU A 20 -6.08 6.74 -10.41
C GLU A 20 -6.01 6.38 -8.91
N LYS A 21 -4.80 6.34 -8.33
CA LYS A 21 -4.56 6.17 -6.89
C LYS A 21 -5.29 4.96 -6.31
N LEU A 22 -5.25 3.82 -7.01
CA LEU A 22 -5.89 2.57 -6.58
C LEU A 22 -4.93 1.65 -5.86
N LEU A 23 -3.70 1.53 -6.37
CA LEU A 23 -2.70 0.57 -5.93
C LEU A 23 -1.49 1.30 -5.38
N PHE A 24 -1.09 0.92 -4.17
CA PHE A 24 0.00 1.54 -3.41
C PHE A 24 0.97 0.48 -2.88
N ASP A 25 2.21 0.88 -2.62
CA ASP A 25 3.22 0.01 -2.05
C ASP A 25 2.88 -0.43 -0.62
N LEU A 26 2.67 -1.74 -0.44
CA LEU A 26 2.24 -2.30 0.83
C LEU A 26 3.35 -2.22 1.88
N LYS A 27 4.61 -2.40 1.51
CA LYS A 27 5.72 -2.36 2.48
C LYS A 27 5.85 -0.96 3.07
N GLN A 28 5.84 0.06 2.23
CA GLN A 28 5.93 1.45 2.66
C GLN A 28 4.78 1.82 3.61
N ILE A 29 3.56 1.33 3.32
CA ILE A 29 2.41 1.50 4.20
C ILE A 29 2.68 0.89 5.58
N LEU A 30 3.14 -0.36 5.62
CA LEU A 30 3.42 -1.08 6.86
C LEU A 30 4.56 -0.43 7.66
N ASP A 31 5.64 -0.03 6.99
CA ASP A 31 6.78 0.63 7.62
C ASP A 31 6.39 1.97 8.24
N THR A 32 5.46 2.71 7.62
CA THR A 32 5.05 4.03 8.12
C THR A 32 4.05 3.95 9.28
N GLN A 33 3.27 2.87 9.38
CA GLN A 33 2.24 2.73 10.40
C GLN A 33 2.66 1.87 11.60
N SER A 34 3.74 1.10 11.47
CA SER A 34 4.15 0.14 12.49
C SER A 34 5.33 0.65 13.33
N ASN A 35 5.31 0.36 14.62
CA ASN A 35 6.50 0.48 15.47
C ASN A 35 7.41 -0.76 15.39
N ALA A 36 6.97 -1.82 14.70
CA ALA A 36 7.63 -3.12 14.56
C ALA A 36 8.27 -3.27 13.16
N ILE A 37 9.07 -2.27 12.76
CA ILE A 37 9.69 -2.19 11.43
C ILE A 37 10.64 -3.36 11.19
N SER A 38 11.36 -3.83 12.22
CA SER A 38 12.29 -4.95 12.10
C SER A 38 11.58 -6.25 11.72
N GLU A 39 10.47 -6.55 12.39
CA GLU A 39 9.67 -7.75 12.16
C GLU A 39 9.00 -7.72 10.78
N ILE A 40 8.54 -6.54 10.35
CA ILE A 40 8.00 -6.36 8.99
C ILE A 40 9.08 -6.65 7.96
N ASN A 41 10.29 -6.08 8.13
CA ASN A 41 11.40 -6.31 7.21
C ASN A 41 11.77 -7.79 7.08
N ASP A 42 11.80 -8.52 8.20
CA ASP A 42 12.13 -9.95 8.20
C ASP A 42 11.03 -10.80 7.54
N CYS A 43 9.76 -10.46 7.78
CA CYS A 43 8.64 -11.08 7.07
C CYS A 43 8.71 -10.75 5.57
N TRP A 44 9.04 -9.52 5.21
CA TRP A 44 9.07 -9.05 3.83
C TRP A 44 10.13 -9.76 3.00
N LYS A 45 11.35 -9.92 3.54
CA LYS A 45 12.44 -10.66 2.86
C LYS A 45 12.06 -12.12 2.57
N LYS A 46 11.22 -12.73 3.40
CA LYS A 46 10.72 -14.11 3.18
C LYS A 46 9.62 -14.14 2.11
N LEU A 47 8.76 -13.13 2.10
CA LEU A 47 7.62 -13.01 1.19
C LEU A 47 8.04 -12.59 -0.23
N CYS A 48 8.80 -11.50 -0.34
CA CYS A 48 9.29 -10.92 -1.59
C CYS A 48 10.81 -11.15 -1.71
N LYS A 49 11.18 -12.35 -2.20
CA LYS A 49 12.59 -12.77 -2.30
C LYS A 49 13.38 -12.00 -3.37
N THR A 50 12.69 -11.61 -4.44
CA THR A 50 13.26 -10.90 -5.57
C THR A 50 12.33 -9.78 -5.96
N GLU A 51 12.87 -8.58 -6.03
CA GLU A 51 12.20 -7.36 -6.47
C GLU A 51 13.14 -6.73 -7.51
N LYS A 52 12.60 -6.38 -8.68
CA LYS A 52 13.34 -5.74 -9.78
C LYS A 52 12.38 -4.88 -10.59
N HIS A 53 12.77 -3.64 -10.83
CA HIS A 53 12.01 -2.71 -11.64
C HIS A 53 12.94 -1.76 -12.40
N THR A 54 12.42 -1.18 -13.47
CA THR A 54 13.05 0.01 -14.08
C THR A 54 12.83 1.22 -13.19
N ALA A 55 13.63 2.27 -13.33
CA ALA A 55 13.47 3.50 -12.53
C ALA A 55 12.07 4.14 -12.69
N LYS A 56 11.37 3.85 -13.79
CA LYS A 56 10.04 4.38 -14.08
C LYS A 56 9.11 3.30 -14.63
N MET A 57 7.81 3.50 -14.39
CA MET A 57 6.72 2.78 -15.06
C MET A 57 5.76 3.81 -15.65
N ALA A 58 5.66 3.87 -16.98
CA ALA A 58 4.96 4.94 -17.69
C ALA A 58 5.43 6.35 -17.21
N ASN A 59 4.54 7.14 -16.64
CA ASN A 59 4.82 8.48 -16.11
C ASN A 59 5.10 8.51 -14.60
N LEU A 60 5.31 7.35 -13.96
CA LEU A 60 5.56 7.22 -12.53
C LEU A 60 7.03 6.95 -12.26
N SER A 61 7.62 7.67 -11.31
CA SER A 61 8.88 7.25 -10.68
C SER A 61 8.60 6.09 -9.74
N LEU A 62 9.52 5.13 -9.70
CA LEU A 62 9.45 3.96 -8.82
C LEU A 62 10.51 4.05 -7.73
N ASP A 63 10.46 5.12 -6.93
CA ASP A 63 11.52 5.43 -5.95
C ASP A 63 11.40 4.59 -4.67
N ASN A 64 10.19 4.10 -4.36
CA ASN A 64 9.93 3.23 -3.20
C ASN A 64 9.14 1.98 -3.63
N CYS A 65 9.66 1.25 -4.61
CA CYS A 65 9.05 0.02 -5.13
C CYS A 65 9.51 -1.21 -4.32
N ASN A 66 8.61 -1.82 -3.55
CA ASN A 66 8.90 -3.01 -2.74
C ASN A 66 8.17 -4.27 -3.25
N GLY A 67 7.75 -4.24 -4.52
CA GLY A 67 7.29 -5.40 -5.29
C GLY A 67 5.84 -5.82 -5.09
N ILE A 68 5.20 -5.47 -3.96
CA ILE A 68 3.82 -5.87 -3.67
C ILE A 68 2.95 -4.64 -3.45
N SER A 69 1.85 -4.60 -4.21
CA SER A 69 0.84 -3.56 -4.09
C SER A 69 -0.32 -3.98 -3.18
N THR A 70 -1.02 -3.00 -2.62
CA THR A 70 -2.32 -3.19 -1.98
C THR A 70 -3.29 -2.12 -2.43
N TYR A 71 -4.58 -2.45 -2.35
CA TYR A 71 -5.66 -1.51 -2.63
C TYR A 71 -6.05 -0.74 -1.36
N LEU A 72 -6.19 0.57 -1.51
CA LEU A 72 -6.74 1.46 -0.49
C LEU A 72 -8.06 2.06 -0.99
N PHE A 73 -8.97 2.36 -0.05
CA PHE A 73 -10.26 2.93 -0.40
C PHE A 73 -10.11 4.28 -1.10
N ASN A 74 -10.99 4.51 -2.07
CA ASN A 74 -11.06 5.76 -2.81
C ASN A 74 -12.51 6.15 -3.08
N GLN A 75 -12.74 7.14 -3.95
CA GLN A 75 -14.08 7.66 -4.24
C GLN A 75 -14.98 6.66 -5.01
N ASN A 76 -14.43 5.60 -5.58
CA ASN A 76 -15.19 4.54 -6.26
C ASN A 76 -15.78 3.56 -5.23
N THR A 77 -16.99 3.87 -4.78
CA THR A 77 -17.73 3.08 -3.78
C THR A 77 -17.97 1.63 -4.23
N SER A 78 -18.29 1.40 -5.50
CA SER A 78 -18.50 0.06 -6.05
C SER A 78 -17.25 -0.81 -5.92
N LEU A 79 -16.07 -0.26 -6.21
CA LEU A 79 -14.81 -0.97 -6.06
C LEU A 79 -14.46 -1.22 -4.60
N ASN A 80 -14.71 -0.25 -3.71
CA ASN A 80 -14.55 -0.42 -2.27
C ASN A 80 -15.39 -1.60 -1.75
N GLU A 81 -16.66 -1.71 -2.16
CA GLU A 81 -17.56 -2.80 -1.75
C GLU A 81 -17.13 -4.16 -2.28
N ILE A 82 -16.56 -4.22 -3.50
CA ILE A 82 -15.96 -5.46 -4.01
C ILE A 82 -14.73 -5.84 -3.19
N TYR A 83 -13.85 -4.88 -2.89
CA TYR A 83 -12.64 -5.14 -2.13
C TYR A 83 -12.93 -5.62 -0.70
N LYS A 84 -13.99 -5.10 -0.06
CA LYS A 84 -14.46 -5.56 1.26
C LYS A 84 -14.78 -7.05 1.31
N LYS A 85 -15.07 -7.68 0.17
CA LYS A 85 -15.35 -9.12 0.08
C LYS A 85 -14.10 -9.98 0.02
N SER A 86 -12.93 -9.40 -0.29
CA SER A 86 -11.66 -10.12 -0.41
C SER A 86 -11.19 -10.71 0.92
N SER A 87 -10.48 -11.84 0.86
CA SER A 87 -9.88 -12.47 2.04
C SER A 87 -8.89 -11.54 2.73
N TRP A 88 -8.05 -10.85 1.94
CA TRP A 88 -7.08 -9.89 2.46
C TRP A 88 -7.73 -8.79 3.30
N TYR A 89 -8.81 -8.17 2.80
CA TYR A 89 -9.55 -7.17 3.57
C TYR A 89 -10.15 -7.76 4.85
N LYS A 90 -10.82 -8.91 4.75
CA LYS A 90 -11.47 -9.56 5.90
C LYS A 90 -10.47 -9.93 7.00
N THR A 91 -9.24 -10.28 6.64
CA THR A 91 -8.19 -10.66 7.60
C THR A 91 -7.48 -9.46 8.20
N THR A 92 -7.19 -8.42 7.41
CA THR A 92 -6.30 -7.32 7.84
C THR A 92 -7.04 -6.04 8.18
N ASN A 93 -8.21 -5.82 7.58
CA ASN A 93 -8.95 -4.56 7.58
C ASN A 93 -8.08 -3.34 7.19
N LEU A 94 -6.98 -3.55 6.45
CA LEU A 94 -5.95 -2.53 6.24
C LEU A 94 -6.50 -1.27 5.57
N ALA A 95 -7.33 -1.41 4.54
CA ALA A 95 -7.82 -0.27 3.77
C ALA A 95 -8.75 0.66 4.55
N SER A 96 -9.40 0.19 5.64
CA SER A 96 -10.28 1.06 6.43
C SER A 96 -9.51 2.13 7.20
N PHE A 97 -8.22 1.90 7.51
CA PHE A 97 -7.37 2.87 8.19
C PHE A 97 -7.03 4.10 7.33
N PHE A 98 -7.21 3.99 6.02
CA PHE A 98 -6.91 5.05 5.05
C PHE A 98 -8.18 5.66 4.42
N GLY A 99 -9.35 5.35 4.98
CA GLY A 99 -10.64 5.81 4.49
C GLY A 99 -10.78 7.33 4.51
N TYR A 100 -11.48 7.86 3.50
CA TYR A 100 -11.93 9.25 3.41
C TYR A 100 -13.02 9.57 4.44
#